data_AF-A0A352LZV0-F1
#
_entry.id   AF-A0A352LZV0-F1
#
_cell.length_a   1.000
_cell.length_b   1.000
_cell.length_c   1.000
_cell.angle_alpha   90.00
_cell.angle_beta   90.00
_cell.angle_gamma   90.00
#
_symmetry.space_group_name_H-M   'P 1'
#
loop_
_entity.id
_entity.type
_entity.pdbx_description
1 polymer ?
#
loop_
_entity_poly.entity_id
_entity_poly.type
_entity_poly.pdbx_seq_one_letter_code
_entity_poly.pdbx_strand_id
1 'polypeptide(L)'
;MALHNYATSRDPLQDGDRGFREFVKYRDIMFKHALDIPQIGCEGGTRPEDTGGDLDKMADWVVHGYESMKDAPDYFFCFSPWLLTAPAGSGWENHAWIKPDGKELPVVRKLIDIKN
;
A
#
# COMPACT_ATOMS: atom_id res chain seq x y z
N MET A 1 -3.39 14.15 8.51
CA MET A 1 -2.77 13.01 9.22
C MET A 1 -2.02 12.17 8.21
N ALA A 2 -0.78 11.81 8.52
CA ALA A 2 -0.01 10.86 7.72
C ALA A 2 -0.17 9.46 8.32
N LEU A 3 -0.42 8.46 7.48
CA LEU A 3 -0.74 7.10 7.89
C LEU A 3 0.21 6.08 7.28
N HIS A 4 0.57 5.10 8.09
CA HIS A 4 1.25 3.89 7.67
C HIS A 4 0.16 2.82 7.51
N ASN A 5 -0.13 2.41 6.28
CA ASN A 5 -1.34 1.65 5.95
C ASN A 5 -0.98 0.35 5.21
N TYR A 6 -0.69 -0.70 5.97
CA TYR A 6 -0.21 -1.97 5.45
C TYR A 6 -1.35 -3.00 5.31
N ALA A 7 -1.34 -3.78 4.23
CA ALA A 7 -2.30 -4.87 4.03
C ALA A 7 -2.21 -5.93 5.14
N THR A 8 -1.00 -6.18 5.67
CA THR A 8 -0.70 -7.25 6.63
C THR A 8 -1.08 -8.63 6.05
N SER A 9 -1.55 -9.58 6.85
CA SER A 9 -1.91 -10.93 6.41
C SER A 9 -3.31 -11.06 5.78
N ARG A 10 -3.98 -9.94 5.44
CA ARG A 10 -5.36 -9.92 4.92
C ARG A 10 -5.36 -9.84 3.41
N ASP A 11 -6.07 -10.77 2.77
CA ASP A 11 -6.11 -10.83 1.31
C ASP A 11 -7.16 -9.84 0.78
N PRO A 12 -6.77 -8.71 0.18
CA PRO A 12 -7.67 -7.69 -0.32
C PRO A 12 -8.66 -8.20 -1.38
N LEU A 13 -8.29 -9.27 -2.10
CA LEU A 13 -9.12 -9.84 -3.15
C LEU A 13 -10.18 -10.80 -2.59
N GLN A 14 -9.98 -11.34 -1.38
CA GLN A 14 -10.87 -12.33 -0.75
C GLN A 14 -11.60 -11.77 0.48
N ASP A 15 -10.91 -11.02 1.33
CA ASP A 15 -11.44 -10.36 2.53
C ASP A 15 -12.10 -9.01 2.21
N GLY A 16 -12.23 -8.70 0.92
CA GLY A 16 -12.52 -7.37 0.41
C GLY A 16 -11.44 -6.38 0.84
N ASP A 17 -11.79 -5.11 0.93
CA ASP A 17 -10.78 -4.08 1.13
C ASP A 17 -10.21 -3.97 2.57
N ARG A 18 -10.33 -5.02 3.37
CA ARG A 18 -9.78 -5.08 4.73
C ARG A 18 -8.26 -5.25 4.66
N GLY A 19 -7.55 -4.61 5.60
CA GLY A 19 -6.08 -4.54 5.59
C GLY A 19 -5.61 -3.21 5.02
N PHE A 20 -5.97 -2.85 3.78
CA PHE A 20 -5.58 -1.56 3.20
C PHE A 20 -6.56 -0.41 3.47
N ARG A 21 -7.69 -0.66 4.16
CA ARG A 21 -8.64 0.39 4.60
C ARG A 21 -8.53 0.79 6.07
N GLU A 22 -7.37 0.62 6.70
CA GLU A 22 -7.24 1.05 8.10
C GLU A 22 -7.45 2.55 8.29
N PHE A 23 -7.26 3.35 7.24
CA PHE A 23 -7.61 4.77 7.21
C PHE A 23 -9.05 5.06 7.70
N VAL A 24 -10.01 4.15 7.45
CA VAL A 24 -11.38 4.27 7.96
C VAL A 24 -11.42 4.19 9.49
N LYS A 25 -10.70 3.23 10.08
CA LYS A 25 -10.62 3.09 11.55
C LYS A 25 -9.90 4.29 12.17
N TYR A 26 -8.82 4.74 11.55
CA TYR A 26 -8.11 5.94 12.02
C TYR A 26 -9.00 7.17 11.94
N ARG A 27 -9.84 7.30 10.91
CA ARG A 27 -10.82 8.36 10.79
C ARG A 27 -11.81 8.33 11.97
N ASP A 28 -12.37 7.18 12.29
CA ASP A 28 -13.31 7.03 13.42
C ASP A 28 -12.69 7.42 14.76
N ILE A 29 -11.41 7.05 14.98
CA ILE A 29 -10.67 7.44 16.20
C ILE A 29 -10.50 8.96 16.25
N MET A 30 -10.01 9.57 15.17
CA MET A 30 -9.79 11.02 15.12
C MET A 30 -11.09 11.81 15.31
N PHE A 31 -12.19 11.32 14.73
CA PHE A 31 -13.50 11.94 14.87
C PHE A 31 -14.02 11.93 16.33
N LYS A 32 -13.74 10.86 17.09
CA LYS A 32 -14.05 10.81 18.55
C LYS A 32 -13.31 11.89 19.36
N HIS A 33 -12.21 12.39 18.84
CA HIS A 33 -11.44 13.48 19.43
C HIS A 33 -11.74 14.85 18.78
N ALA A 34 -12.85 14.96 18.03
CA ALA A 34 -13.23 16.15 17.26
C ALA A 34 -12.15 16.62 16.27
N LEU A 35 -11.31 15.69 15.80
CA LEU A 35 -10.29 15.94 14.78
C LEU A 35 -10.79 15.42 13.44
N ASP A 36 -11.43 16.31 12.69
CA ASP A 36 -11.80 16.08 11.30
C ASP A 36 -10.68 16.61 10.39
N ILE A 37 -9.68 15.75 10.09
CA ILE A 37 -8.55 16.14 9.25
C ILE A 37 -8.33 15.19 8.06
N PRO A 38 -7.88 15.71 6.90
CA PRO A 38 -7.46 14.91 5.75
C PRO A 38 -6.42 13.86 6.11
N GLN A 39 -6.44 12.74 5.39
CA GLN A 39 -5.54 11.61 5.57
C GLN A 39 -4.76 11.33 4.27
N ILE A 40 -3.45 11.14 4.41
CA ILE A 40 -2.55 10.72 3.34
C ILE A 40 -1.84 9.45 3.78
N GLY A 41 -1.77 8.44 2.92
CA GLY A 41 -0.86 7.33 3.11
C GLY A 41 0.55 7.81 2.83
N CYS A 42 1.45 7.74 3.81
CA CYS A 42 2.86 8.10 3.64
C CYS A 42 3.77 6.87 3.54
N GLU A 43 3.28 5.73 4.05
CA GLU A 43 3.93 4.42 3.97
C GLU A 43 2.84 3.35 3.94
N GLY A 44 3.13 2.18 3.38
CA GLY A 44 2.16 1.08 3.40
C GLY A 44 2.13 0.24 2.15
N GLY A 45 0.96 -0.31 1.89
CA GLY A 45 0.71 -1.29 0.84
C GLY A 45 0.96 -2.72 1.30
N THR A 46 1.27 -3.58 0.34
CA THR A 46 1.56 -5.00 0.58
C THR A 46 3.05 -5.23 0.46
N ARG A 47 3.64 -5.87 1.47
CA ARG A 47 5.06 -6.24 1.48
C ARG A 47 5.23 -7.71 1.05
N PRO A 48 6.42 -8.16 0.66
CA PRO A 48 6.64 -9.56 0.31
C PRO A 48 6.21 -10.55 1.41
N GLU A 49 6.43 -10.22 2.69
CA GLU A 49 6.04 -11.07 3.82
C GLU A 49 4.51 -11.18 4.00
N ASP A 50 3.75 -10.17 3.57
CA ASP A 50 2.29 -10.14 3.65
C ASP A 50 1.66 -11.19 2.71
N THR A 51 2.39 -11.61 1.66
CA THR A 51 1.99 -12.63 0.70
C THR A 51 2.84 -13.92 0.78
N GLY A 52 3.59 -14.12 1.87
CA GLY A 52 4.44 -15.31 2.04
C GLY A 52 5.61 -15.39 1.05
N GLY A 53 6.02 -14.26 0.47
CA GLY A 53 7.08 -14.14 -0.52
C GLY A 53 6.62 -14.21 -1.98
N ASP A 54 5.32 -14.37 -2.24
CA ASP A 54 4.77 -14.36 -3.59
C ASP A 54 4.68 -12.91 -4.12
N LEU A 55 5.62 -12.56 -5.00
CA LEU A 55 5.79 -11.22 -5.54
C LEU A 55 4.73 -10.86 -6.59
N ASP A 56 4.16 -11.84 -7.31
CA ASP A 56 3.09 -11.60 -8.26
C ASP A 56 1.78 -11.35 -7.52
N LYS A 57 1.51 -12.14 -6.46
CA LYS A 57 0.40 -11.91 -5.55
C LYS A 57 0.51 -10.55 -4.86
N MET A 58 1.71 -10.18 -4.40
CA MET A 58 1.97 -8.85 -3.81
C MET A 58 1.63 -7.74 -4.81
N ALA A 59 2.05 -7.90 -6.07
CA ALA A 59 1.76 -6.94 -7.13
C ALA A 59 0.25 -6.81 -7.39
N ASP A 60 -0.49 -7.92 -7.43
CA ASP A 60 -1.95 -7.90 -7.60
C ASP A 60 -2.65 -7.18 -6.45
N TRP A 61 -2.24 -7.43 -5.21
CA TRP A 61 -2.79 -6.77 -4.03
C TRP A 61 -2.53 -5.26 -4.03
N VAL A 62 -1.33 -4.85 -4.45
CA VAL A 62 -1.00 -3.42 -4.59
C VAL A 62 -1.86 -2.77 -5.67
N VAL A 63 -1.98 -3.38 -6.85
CA VAL A 63 -2.80 -2.86 -7.95
C VAL A 63 -4.25 -2.70 -7.51
N HIS A 64 -4.84 -3.72 -6.88
CA HIS A 64 -6.20 -3.65 -6.33
C HIS A 64 -6.37 -2.48 -5.35
N GLY A 65 -5.38 -2.24 -4.49
CA GLY A 65 -5.35 -1.08 -3.60
C GLY A 65 -5.44 0.23 -4.36
N TYR A 66 -4.63 0.43 -5.41
CA TYR A 66 -4.70 1.64 -6.23
C TYR A 66 -6.01 1.75 -7.01
N GLU A 67 -6.53 0.66 -7.58
CA GLU A 67 -7.82 0.66 -8.29
C GLU A 67 -8.98 1.01 -7.37
N SER A 68 -8.91 0.64 -6.08
CA SER A 68 -9.93 0.99 -5.08
C SER A 68 -10.02 2.49 -4.78
N MET A 69 -8.99 3.29 -5.15
CA MET A 69 -8.99 4.73 -4.91
C MET A 69 -10.08 5.47 -5.67
N LYS A 70 -10.60 4.89 -6.76
CA LYS A 70 -11.77 5.44 -7.48
C LYS A 70 -13.01 5.57 -6.59
N ASP A 71 -13.10 4.72 -5.56
CA ASP A 71 -14.19 4.66 -4.59
C ASP A 71 -13.72 5.10 -3.17
N ALA A 72 -12.56 5.75 -3.08
CA ALA A 72 -12.04 6.21 -1.79
C ALA A 72 -12.92 7.34 -1.20
N PRO A 73 -13.10 7.38 0.12
CA PRO A 73 -13.71 8.52 0.78
C PRO A 73 -12.91 9.81 0.54
N ASP A 74 -13.61 10.95 0.50
CA ASP A 74 -13.04 12.29 0.25
C ASP A 74 -11.97 12.74 1.26
N TYR A 75 -11.90 12.10 2.42
CA TYR A 75 -10.88 12.37 3.44
C TYR A 75 -9.58 11.58 3.24
N PHE A 76 -9.51 10.61 2.32
CA PHE A 76 -8.30 9.80 2.07
C PHE A 76 -7.78 10.02 0.64
N PHE A 77 -6.57 10.56 0.51
CA PHE A 77 -6.11 11.14 -0.75
C PHE A 77 -5.18 10.25 -1.57
N CYS A 78 -4.41 9.37 -0.94
CA CYS A 78 -3.45 8.53 -1.66
C CYS A 78 -2.98 7.33 -0.85
N PHE A 79 -2.62 6.27 -1.57
CA PHE A 79 -1.66 5.28 -1.11
C PHE A 79 -0.25 5.72 -1.48
N SER A 80 0.71 5.54 -0.57
CA SER A 80 2.13 5.62 -0.87
C SER A 80 2.80 4.32 -0.40
N PRO A 81 3.59 3.65 -1.25
CA PRO A 81 4.26 2.43 -0.84
C PRO A 81 5.37 2.76 0.16
N TRP A 82 5.75 1.78 0.99
CA TRP A 82 6.86 1.95 1.94
C TRP A 82 8.16 2.39 1.26
N LEU A 83 8.56 1.72 0.17
CA LEU A 83 9.85 2.01 -0.45
C LEU A 83 9.89 1.70 -1.95
N LEU A 84 10.30 2.70 -2.74
CA LEU A 84 10.59 2.51 -4.17
C LEU A 84 11.98 1.93 -4.39
N THR A 85 12.99 2.39 -3.65
CA THR A 85 14.39 1.95 -3.79
C THR A 85 15.13 2.00 -2.46
N ALA A 86 16.11 1.12 -2.27
CA ALA A 86 16.99 1.11 -1.11
C ALA A 86 18.46 0.96 -1.55
N PRO A 87 19.43 1.45 -0.76
CA PRO A 87 20.85 1.14 -0.98
C PRO A 87 21.14 -0.35 -0.88
N ALA A 88 22.10 -0.83 -1.68
CA ALA A 88 22.57 -2.21 -1.63
C ALA A 88 23.10 -2.57 -0.23
N GLY A 89 22.71 -3.75 0.26
CA GLY A 89 23.13 -4.24 1.59
C GLY A 89 22.40 -3.56 2.75
N SER A 90 21.41 -2.72 2.48
CA SER A 90 20.50 -2.23 3.52
C SER A 90 19.48 -3.31 3.89
N GLY A 91 19.06 -3.36 5.16
CA GLY A 91 18.00 -4.28 5.61
C GLY A 91 16.63 -4.02 4.96
N TRP A 92 16.49 -2.93 4.21
CA TRP A 92 15.25 -2.48 3.56
C TRP A 92 15.16 -2.92 2.10
N GLU A 93 16.24 -3.46 1.53
CA GLU A 93 16.34 -3.83 0.12
C GLU A 93 15.25 -4.83 -0.31
N ASN A 94 14.81 -5.70 0.60
CA ASN A 94 13.75 -6.67 0.33
C ASN A 94 12.40 -5.99 0.05
N HIS A 95 12.14 -4.80 0.62
CA HIS A 95 10.88 -4.09 0.46
C HIS A 95 10.89 -3.11 -0.73
N ALA A 96 12.07 -2.86 -1.32
CA ALA A 96 12.22 -1.99 -2.48
C ALA A 96 11.59 -2.60 -3.73
N TRP A 97 10.75 -1.82 -4.43
CA TRP A 97 10.20 -2.19 -5.74
C TRP A 97 11.24 -2.17 -6.87
N ILE A 98 12.24 -1.31 -6.77
CA ILE A 98 13.36 -1.22 -7.71
C ILE A 98 14.64 -1.53 -6.93
N LYS A 99 15.29 -2.62 -7.30
CA LYS A 99 16.51 -3.11 -6.67
C LYS A 99 17.71 -2.22 -7.02
N PRO A 100 18.79 -2.26 -6.21
CA PRO A 100 19.98 -1.45 -6.46
C PRO A 100 20.64 -1.68 -7.82
N ASP A 101 20.48 -2.88 -8.39
CA ASP A 101 20.96 -3.27 -9.72
C ASP A 101 20.02 -2.85 -10.86
N GLY A 102 18.92 -2.17 -10.55
CA GLY A 102 17.89 -1.76 -11.50
C GLY A 102 16.82 -2.81 -11.79
N LYS A 103 16.89 -4.01 -11.19
CA LYS A 103 15.84 -5.02 -11.35
C LYS A 103 14.54 -4.54 -10.70
N GLU A 104 13.45 -4.63 -11.44
CA GLU A 104 12.12 -4.27 -10.97
C GLU A 104 11.38 -5.47 -10.37
N LEU A 105 10.60 -5.24 -9.31
CA LEU A 105 9.58 -6.18 -8.86
C LEU A 105 8.37 -6.13 -9.81
N PRO A 106 7.55 -7.22 -9.90
CA PRO A 106 6.41 -7.28 -10.81
C PRO A 106 5.43 -6.10 -10.70
N VAL A 107 5.25 -5.57 -9.48
CA VAL A 107 4.38 -4.42 -9.19
C VAL A 107 4.70 -3.19 -10.03
N VAL A 108 5.97 -2.93 -10.36
CA VAL A 108 6.36 -1.76 -11.17
C VAL A 108 5.72 -1.82 -12.55
N ARG A 109 5.78 -2.99 -13.19
CA ARG A 109 5.18 -3.20 -14.51
C ARG A 109 3.67 -3.18 -14.46
N LYS A 110 3.06 -3.84 -13.47
CA LYS A 110 1.61 -3.87 -13.34
C LYS A 110 1.00 -2.47 -13.13
N LEU A 111 1.67 -1.61 -12.35
CA LEU A 111 1.20 -0.23 -12.15
C LEU A 111 1.25 0.63 -13.42
N ILE A 112 2.23 0.41 -14.30
CA ILE A 112 2.30 1.08 -15.61
C ILE A 112 1.13 0.65 -16.51
N ASP A 113 0.70 -0.60 -16.39
CA ASP A 113 -0.35 -1.19 -17.22
C ASP A 113 -1.77 -0.93 -16.69
N ILE A 114 -1.93 -0.29 -15.52
CA ILE A 114 -3.26 0.14 -15.03
C ILE A 114 -3.84 1.12 -16.05
N LYS A 115 -4.91 0.70 -16.73
CA LYS A 115 -5.65 1.55 -17.66
C LYS A 115 -6.65 2.38 -16.87
N ASN A 116 -6.53 3.70 -16.96
CA ASN A 116 -7.54 4.66 -16.50
C ASN A 116 -8.86 4.50 -17.28
#